data_AF-A0A1P8QYJ2-F1
#
_entry.id   AF-A0A1P8QYJ2-F1
#
_cell.length_a   1.000
_cell.length_b   1.000
_cell.length_c   1.000
_cell.angle_alpha   90.00
_cell.angle_beta   90.00
_cell.angle_gamma   90.00
#
_symmetry.space_group_name_H-M   'P 1'
#
loop_
_entity.id
_entity.type
_entity.pdbx_description
1 polymer ?
#
loop_
_entity_poly.entity_id
_entity_poly.type
_entity_poly.pdbx_seq_one_letter_code
_entity_poly.pdbx_strand_id
1 'polypeptide(L)'
;AVESTSGDYYYGWVYDDGSYGYYNGWSASVGSETGGTWTYYIYDAYDAGSSGSSGETWSYYYYDGETGSADYTYSYDSGYASGSYGLGSEFDYVDFGTGTYDYFGYGYYEADVPATSTN
;
A
#
# COMPACT_ATOMS: atom_id res chain seq x y z
N ALA A 1 10.50 -18.44 -7.58
CA ALA A 1 11.24 -18.04 -6.38
C ALA A 1 10.38 -18.42 -5.18
N VAL A 2 10.95 -18.53 -3.98
CA VAL A 2 10.12 -18.47 -2.76
C VAL A 2 9.98 -16.98 -2.52
N GLU A 3 8.75 -16.46 -2.63
CA GLU A 3 8.38 -15.09 -2.25
C GLU A 3 9.02 -14.76 -0.90
N SER A 4 9.57 -13.57 -0.75
CA SER A 4 10.20 -13.18 0.50
C SER A 4 9.07 -13.09 1.52
N THR A 5 9.29 -13.72 2.65
CA THR A 5 8.25 -13.87 3.66
C THR A 5 8.01 -12.55 4.40
N SER A 6 8.57 -11.41 3.95
CA SER A 6 8.41 -10.10 4.58
C SER A 6 9.28 -9.05 3.91
N GLY A 7 8.75 -7.85 3.74
CA GLY A 7 9.56 -6.71 3.32
C GLY A 7 8.78 -5.68 2.53
N ASP A 8 7.61 -6.08 2.01
CA ASP A 8 6.75 -5.21 1.24
C ASP A 8 6.19 -4.10 2.09
N TYR A 9 6.09 -2.94 1.47
CA TYR A 9 5.32 -1.88 2.07
C TYR A 9 4.77 -0.94 1.02
N TYR A 10 3.63 -0.33 1.34
CA TYR A 10 3.17 0.84 0.63
C TYR A 10 3.09 2.03 1.57
N TYR A 11 3.26 3.18 0.98
CA TYR A 11 3.40 4.45 1.66
C TYR A 11 2.34 5.39 1.15
N GLY A 12 1.63 6.02 2.06
CA GLY A 12 0.44 6.77 1.73
C GLY A 12 0.05 7.78 2.79
N TRP A 13 -1.06 8.44 2.55
CA TRP A 13 -1.66 9.37 3.49
C TRP A 13 -3.13 9.01 3.72
N VAL A 14 -3.69 9.55 4.79
CA VAL A 14 -5.07 9.24 5.22
C VAL A 14 -5.79 10.49 5.68
N TYR A 15 -7.09 10.55 5.41
CA TYR A 15 -8.01 11.45 6.11
C TYR A 15 -8.55 10.77 7.36
N ASP A 16 -8.36 11.37 8.53
CA ASP A 16 -8.88 10.87 9.81
C ASP A 16 -9.48 12.04 10.61
N ASP A 17 -10.68 11.87 11.15
CA ASP A 17 -11.30 12.82 12.11
C ASP A 17 -10.97 12.47 13.57
N GLY A 18 -10.02 11.55 13.77
CA GLY A 18 -9.61 10.99 15.06
C GLY A 18 -10.35 9.69 15.42
N SER A 19 -11.26 9.21 14.56
CA SER A 19 -11.97 7.94 14.78
C SER A 19 -11.05 6.73 14.63
N TYR A 20 -10.03 6.81 13.79
CA TYR A 20 -9.07 5.72 13.55
C TYR A 20 -7.79 5.87 14.39
N GLY A 21 -7.46 7.09 14.83
CA GLY A 21 -6.28 7.37 15.64
C GLY A 21 -4.98 7.40 14.83
N TYR A 22 -5.08 7.71 13.54
CA TYR A 22 -3.94 7.85 12.65
C TYR A 22 -3.17 9.15 12.91
N TYR A 23 -1.86 9.11 12.66
CA TYR A 23 -0.98 10.27 12.80
C TYR A 23 0.18 10.17 11.80
N ASN A 24 0.82 11.31 11.51
CA ASN A 24 1.99 11.35 10.63
C ASN A 24 3.13 10.48 11.20
N GLY A 25 3.62 9.53 10.40
CA GLY A 25 4.64 8.56 10.77
C GLY A 25 4.09 7.28 11.40
N TRP A 26 2.76 7.11 11.43
CA TRP A 26 2.13 5.87 11.87
C TRP A 26 2.42 4.72 10.88
N SER A 27 2.58 3.51 11.39
CA SER A 27 2.74 2.31 10.55
C SER A 27 2.11 1.07 11.20
N ALA A 28 1.64 0.13 10.40
CA ALA A 28 1.26 -1.20 10.86
C ALA A 28 1.61 -2.28 9.85
N SER A 29 1.85 -3.48 10.36
CA SER A 29 2.13 -4.66 9.56
C SER A 29 0.98 -5.66 9.64
N VAL A 30 0.71 -6.32 8.52
CA VAL A 30 -0.36 -7.30 8.35
C VAL A 30 0.20 -8.54 7.65
N GLY A 31 -0.44 -9.67 7.90
CA GLY A 31 -0.03 -10.94 7.30
C GLY A 31 -0.32 -10.97 5.81
N SER A 32 0.58 -11.57 5.04
CA SER A 32 0.42 -11.77 3.59
C SER A 32 -0.11 -13.17 3.25
N GLU A 33 -0.61 -13.33 2.03
CA GLU A 33 -1.10 -14.61 1.51
C GLU A 33 -0.03 -15.71 1.44
N THR A 34 1.25 -15.33 1.37
CA THR A 34 2.39 -16.26 1.30
C THR A 34 2.94 -16.66 2.68
N GLY A 35 2.29 -16.21 3.75
CA GLY A 35 2.70 -16.46 5.14
C GLY A 35 3.72 -15.44 5.66
N GLY A 36 3.88 -14.34 4.92
CA GLY A 36 4.76 -13.23 5.28
C GLY A 36 4.09 -12.06 5.98
N THR A 37 4.78 -10.92 6.02
CA THR A 37 4.21 -9.66 6.50
C THR A 37 4.56 -8.50 5.58
N TRP A 38 3.56 -7.73 5.20
CA TRP A 38 3.74 -6.43 4.57
C TRP A 38 3.40 -5.31 5.55
N THR A 39 3.85 -4.09 5.27
CA THR A 39 3.67 -2.92 6.14
C THR A 39 3.01 -1.78 5.40
N TYR A 40 2.04 -1.10 6.02
CA TYR A 40 1.64 0.22 5.56
C TYR A 40 2.33 1.30 6.38
N TYR A 41 2.77 2.34 5.69
CA TYR A 41 3.30 3.55 6.30
C TYR A 41 2.47 4.78 5.94
N ILE A 42 1.99 5.49 6.97
CA ILE A 42 1.33 6.79 6.86
C ILE A 42 2.38 7.89 6.96
N TYR A 43 2.58 8.62 5.89
CA TYR A 43 3.47 9.79 5.92
C TYR A 43 2.78 11.09 6.22
N ASP A 44 1.45 11.13 6.08
CA ASP A 44 0.66 12.23 6.55
C ASP A 44 -0.76 11.81 6.92
N ALA A 45 -1.28 12.43 7.96
CA ALA A 45 -2.65 12.23 8.42
C ALA A 45 -3.33 13.61 8.46
N TYR A 46 -4.36 13.77 7.65
CA TYR A 46 -5.10 15.02 7.51
C TYR A 46 -6.42 14.92 8.26
N ASP A 47 -6.85 16.03 8.89
CA ASP A 47 -8.18 16.10 9.49
C ASP A 47 -9.25 15.86 8.41
N ALA A 48 -10.09 14.85 8.61
CA ALA A 48 -11.22 14.57 7.74
C ALA A 48 -12.30 15.67 7.87
N GLY A 49 -12.97 16.00 6.77
CA GLY A 49 -13.88 17.16 6.73
C GLY A 49 -14.30 17.56 5.32
N SER A 50 -14.02 18.81 4.91
CA SER A 50 -14.40 19.30 3.57
C SER A 50 -13.55 18.74 2.42
N SER A 51 -12.40 18.13 2.75
CA SER A 51 -11.37 17.71 1.79
C SER A 51 -11.42 16.22 1.45
N GLY A 52 -12.09 15.41 2.28
CA GLY A 52 -12.19 13.96 2.11
C GLY A 52 -12.92 13.31 3.29
N SER A 53 -13.21 12.01 3.15
CA SER A 53 -13.95 11.25 4.17
C SER A 53 -13.01 10.63 5.20
N SER A 54 -13.40 10.55 6.47
CA SER A 54 -12.61 9.85 7.49
C SER A 54 -12.46 8.38 7.11
N GLY A 55 -11.24 7.84 7.17
CA GLY A 55 -10.88 6.50 6.71
C GLY A 55 -10.52 6.43 5.22
N GLU A 56 -10.56 7.53 4.49
CA GLU A 56 -10.13 7.58 3.10
C GLU A 56 -8.60 7.53 3.02
N THR A 57 -8.07 6.49 2.38
CA THR A 57 -6.64 6.20 2.32
C THR A 57 -6.13 6.28 0.90
N TRP A 58 -4.91 6.80 0.76
CA TRP A 58 -4.29 7.08 -0.52
C TRP A 58 -2.88 6.53 -0.52
N SER A 59 -2.67 5.47 -1.30
CA SER A 59 -1.35 4.91 -1.56
C SER A 59 -0.62 5.78 -2.57
N TYR A 60 0.67 6.03 -2.37
CA TYR A 60 1.50 6.82 -3.27
C TYR A 60 2.52 5.95 -3.99
N TYR A 61 3.18 5.05 -3.27
CA TYR A 61 4.10 4.09 -3.84
C TYR A 61 4.04 2.75 -3.11
N TYR A 62 4.43 1.70 -3.83
CA TYR A 62 4.65 0.36 -3.32
C TYR A 62 6.12 -0.02 -3.47
N TYR A 63 6.67 -0.71 -2.48
CA TYR A 63 8.00 -1.32 -2.50
C TYR A 63 7.85 -2.83 -2.32
N ASP A 64 8.45 -3.56 -3.24
CA ASP A 64 8.59 -5.01 -3.24
C ASP A 64 9.89 -5.39 -2.50
N GLY A 65 9.74 -6.14 -1.41
CA GLY A 65 10.83 -6.55 -0.53
C GLY A 65 11.75 -7.61 -1.15
N GLU A 66 11.20 -8.45 -2.01
CA GLU A 66 11.81 -9.57 -2.70
C GLU A 66 12.88 -9.11 -3.69
N THR A 67 12.51 -8.09 -4.47
CA THR A 67 13.26 -7.58 -5.61
C THR A 67 13.97 -6.27 -5.28
N GLY A 68 13.50 -5.55 -4.26
CA GLY A 68 13.94 -4.20 -3.93
C GLY A 68 13.44 -3.14 -4.92
N SER A 69 12.40 -3.47 -5.68
CA SER A 69 11.77 -2.58 -6.66
C SER A 69 10.74 -1.70 -5.99
N ALA A 70 10.53 -0.49 -6.53
CA ALA A 70 9.44 0.38 -6.10
C ALA A 70 8.84 1.09 -7.31
N ASP A 71 7.52 1.31 -7.27
CA ASP A 71 6.83 2.12 -8.26
C ASP A 71 5.63 2.88 -7.66
N TYR A 72 5.17 3.89 -8.39
CA TYR A 72 3.97 4.66 -8.05
C TYR A 72 2.71 3.84 -8.26
N THR A 73 1.73 4.06 -7.40
CA THR A 73 0.45 3.36 -7.46
C THR A 73 -0.52 4.10 -8.38
N TYR A 74 -1.31 3.35 -9.12
CA TYR A 74 -2.10 3.92 -10.22
C TYR A 74 -3.36 4.68 -9.77
N SER A 75 -3.92 4.37 -8.60
CA SER A 75 -5.12 5.08 -8.12
C SER A 75 -4.81 6.52 -7.72
N TYR A 76 -3.59 6.78 -7.21
CA TYR A 76 -3.08 8.14 -7.00
C TYR A 76 -3.13 8.97 -8.30
N ASP A 77 -2.62 8.42 -9.40
CA ASP A 77 -2.60 9.11 -10.70
C ASP A 77 -4.00 9.25 -11.33
N SER A 78 -4.95 8.41 -10.90
CA SER A 78 -6.35 8.45 -11.37
C SER A 78 -7.25 9.39 -10.56
N GLY A 79 -6.76 9.92 -9.42
CA GLY A 79 -7.51 10.84 -8.56
C GLY A 79 -8.63 10.19 -7.74
N TYR A 80 -8.53 8.88 -7.49
CA TYR A 80 -9.46 8.14 -6.63
C TYR A 80 -8.72 7.60 -5.40
N ALA A 81 -9.40 7.63 -4.26
CA ALA A 81 -8.87 7.06 -3.03
C ALA A 81 -8.61 5.56 -3.20
N SER A 82 -7.48 5.08 -2.69
CA SER A 82 -7.13 3.66 -2.68
C SER A 82 -8.05 2.87 -1.74
N GLY A 83 -8.47 3.46 -0.62
CA GLY A 83 -9.36 2.86 0.37
C GLY A 83 -10.34 3.87 0.99
N SER A 84 -11.31 3.36 1.76
CA SER A 84 -12.42 4.19 2.32
C SER A 84 -12.84 3.82 3.75
N TYR A 85 -12.22 2.82 4.36
CA TYR A 85 -12.56 2.33 5.70
C TYR A 85 -11.33 2.25 6.62
N GLY A 86 -10.36 3.12 6.38
CA GLY A 86 -9.05 3.11 7.00
C GLY A 86 -8.18 2.01 6.42
N LEU A 87 -7.16 1.66 7.19
CA LEU A 87 -6.12 0.76 6.75
C LEU A 87 -6.54 -0.67 6.52
N GLY A 88 -5.98 -1.25 5.45
CA GLY A 88 -6.36 -2.56 4.95
C GLY A 88 -7.62 -2.52 4.08
N SER A 89 -8.22 -1.34 3.87
CA SER A 89 -9.30 -1.17 2.89
C SER A 89 -8.80 -0.73 1.52
N GLU A 90 -7.49 -0.46 1.40
CA GLU A 90 -6.89 -0.06 0.13
C GLU A 90 -7.01 -1.19 -0.89
N PHE A 91 -7.27 -0.86 -2.15
CA PHE A 91 -7.04 -1.77 -3.27
C PHE A 91 -6.53 -0.98 -4.45
N ASP A 92 -5.31 -1.26 -4.85
CA ASP A 92 -4.62 -0.51 -5.89
C ASP A 92 -3.68 -1.45 -6.64
N TYR A 93 -2.99 -0.92 -7.64
CA TYR A 93 -2.06 -1.66 -8.46
C TYR A 93 -0.85 -0.83 -8.86
N VAL A 94 0.23 -1.53 -9.20
CA VAL A 94 1.48 -0.99 -9.70
C VAL A 94 1.87 -1.69 -11.01
N ASP A 95 2.67 -1.03 -11.84
CA ASP A 95 3.35 -1.64 -12.98
C ASP A 95 4.83 -1.32 -12.86
N PHE A 96 5.64 -2.31 -12.51
CA PHE A 96 7.09 -2.18 -12.40
C PHE A 96 7.82 -2.11 -13.75
N GLY A 97 7.22 -1.43 -14.73
CA GLY A 97 7.71 -1.28 -16.10
C GLY A 97 7.62 -2.55 -16.94
N THR A 98 6.80 -3.52 -16.55
CA THR A 98 6.57 -4.78 -17.29
C THR A 98 5.39 -4.67 -18.26
N GLY A 99 4.54 -3.65 -18.12
CA GLY A 99 3.28 -3.51 -18.84
C GLY A 99 2.16 -4.41 -18.30
N THR A 100 2.39 -5.04 -17.14
CA THR A 100 1.41 -5.85 -16.40
C THR A 100 1.12 -5.15 -15.08
N TYR A 101 -0.16 -5.09 -14.69
CA TYR A 101 -0.57 -4.53 -13.42
C TYR A 101 -0.61 -5.60 -12.34
N ASP A 102 0.14 -5.36 -11.27
CA ASP A 102 0.21 -6.18 -10.07
C ASP A 102 -0.60 -5.50 -8.95
N TYR A 103 -1.52 -6.25 -8.36
CA TYR A 103 -2.48 -5.71 -7.38
C TYR A 103 -1.95 -5.84 -5.96
N PHE A 104 -2.28 -4.89 -5.09
CA PHE A 104 -2.01 -4.99 -3.66
C PHE A 104 -3.15 -4.43 -2.81
N GLY A 105 -3.17 -4.75 -1.52
CA GLY A 105 -4.09 -4.22 -0.53
C GLY A 105 -5.06 -5.25 0.07
N TYR A 106 -6.26 -4.81 0.45
CA TYR A 106 -7.28 -5.55 1.19
C TYR A 106 -6.80 -6.18 2.52
N GLY A 107 -5.67 -5.76 3.07
CA GLY A 107 -5.12 -6.36 4.27
C GLY A 107 -4.37 -7.68 4.03
N TYR A 108 -4.24 -8.16 2.78
CA TYR A 108 -3.63 -9.46 2.50
C TYR A 108 -3.02 -9.67 1.09
N TYR A 109 -3.37 -8.87 0.08
CA TYR A 109 -2.79 -8.96 -1.27
C TYR A 109 -1.49 -8.16 -1.38
N GLU A 110 -0.51 -8.74 -2.06
CA GLU A 110 0.81 -8.17 -2.36
C GLU A 110 1.02 -8.08 -3.88
N ALA A 111 1.69 -7.00 -4.31
CA ALA A 111 2.05 -6.82 -5.71
C ALA A 111 3.39 -7.54 -5.93
N ASP A 112 3.32 -8.72 -6.53
CA ASP A 112 4.47 -9.60 -6.68
C ASP A 112 5.23 -9.34 -7.98
N VAL A 113 6.49 -8.90 -7.87
CA VAL A 113 7.43 -8.97 -8.99
C VAL A 113 8.25 -10.24 -8.86
N PRO A 114 8.22 -11.15 -9.85
CA PRO A 114 9.08 -12.32 -9.82
C PRO A 114 10.55 -11.88 -9.75
N ALA A 115 11.23 -12.18 -8.64
CA ALA A 115 12.66 -11.96 -8.53
C ALA A 115 13.36 -12.63 -9.72
N THR A 116 13.94 -11.81 -10.60
CA THR A 116 14.67 -12.34 -11.75
C THR A 116 15.85 -13.14 -11.22
N SER A 117 15.78 -14.47 -11.38
CA SER A 117 16.88 -15.35 -11.01
C SER A 117 18.08 -15.00 -11.88
N THR A 118 19.01 -14.21 -11.35
CA THR A 118 20.32 -14.04 -11.97
C THR A 118 21.04 -15.39 -11.88
N ASN A 119 21.17 -16.06 -13.03
CA ASN A 119 22.05 -17.23 -13.20
C ASN A 119 23.52 -16.84 -12.99
#